data_AF-A0AAE8MTH5-F1
#
_entry.id   AF-A0AAE8MTH5-F1
#
_cell.length_a   1.000
_cell.length_b   1.000
_cell.length_c   1.000
_cell.angle_alpha   90.00
_cell.angle_beta   90.00
_cell.angle_gamma   90.00
#
_symmetry.space_group_name_H-M   'P 1'
#
loop_
_entity.id
_entity.type
_entity.pdbx_description
1 polymer ?
#
loop_
_entity_poly.entity_id
_entity_poly.type
_entity_poly.pdbx_seq_one_letter_code
_entity_poly.pdbx_strand_id
1 'polypeptide(L)'
;MPPLFPADPAPRTVIRALTPNITTVSLPFSRMGRISFGARATLVRLSSGSLAVFSPVPLTAPVRTAVESLAGGDRGGVKYVIAPDIEHHLYISDWKSEFPSAKLLGPRGLPEKRAKAGMTESFDVVFAKSGPEGGKVDEEFDRDFEVEYVAGHPNREVAFLYKPDKVLIQADLMFNLPPEEQYSLAKEERTYGILDKLFAAVTKTEGDMTWTRRFMWYAISRANREGFNKSVRRIDGWDFDTVVPCHGDTMVGDGKERFRRVFQWHLDAKKED
;
A
#
# COMPACT_ATOMS: atom_id res chain seq x y z
N MET A 1 -23.42 6.95 6.34
CA MET A 1 -22.17 7.41 5.69
C MET A 1 -22.21 6.97 4.23
N PRO A 2 -21.72 7.77 3.27
CA PRO A 2 -21.57 7.30 1.90
C PRO A 2 -20.66 6.06 1.88
N PRO A 3 -20.93 5.08 0.98
CA PRO A 3 -20.12 3.87 0.91
C PRO A 3 -18.70 4.23 0.45
N LEU A 4 -17.70 3.52 0.99
CA LEU A 4 -16.29 3.72 0.67
C LEU A 4 -15.93 3.14 -0.71
N PHE A 5 -16.51 1.99 -1.03
CA PHE A 5 -16.40 1.30 -2.31
C PHE A 5 -17.75 1.34 -3.06
N PRO A 6 -17.75 1.21 -4.39
CA PRO A 6 -18.97 1.02 -5.16
C PRO A 6 -19.76 -0.21 -4.71
N ALA A 7 -21.08 -0.17 -4.86
CA ALA A 7 -21.97 -1.29 -4.50
C ALA A 7 -21.68 -2.55 -5.32
N ASP A 8 -21.30 -2.38 -6.60
CA ASP A 8 -20.83 -3.46 -7.47
C ASP A 8 -19.40 -3.15 -7.95
N PRO A 9 -18.36 -3.62 -7.26
CA PRO A 9 -16.98 -3.29 -7.59
C PRO A 9 -16.47 -4.02 -8.84
N ALA A 10 -17.08 -5.14 -9.25
CA ALA A 10 -16.57 -5.99 -10.34
C ALA A 10 -16.41 -5.27 -11.70
N PRO A 11 -17.41 -4.55 -12.24
CA PRO A 11 -17.28 -3.85 -13.52
C PRO A 11 -16.34 -2.63 -13.47
N ARG A 12 -15.94 -2.22 -12.26
CA ARG A 12 -15.09 -1.03 -12.01
C ARG A 12 -13.65 -1.40 -11.69
N THR A 13 -13.36 -2.70 -11.64
CA THR A 13 -12.06 -3.22 -11.25
C THR A 13 -11.12 -3.24 -12.46
N VAL A 14 -10.01 -2.53 -12.33
CA VAL A 14 -8.92 -2.50 -13.31
C VAL A 14 -7.84 -3.46 -12.85
N ILE A 15 -7.55 -4.47 -13.66
CA ILE A 15 -6.52 -5.47 -13.39
C ILE A 15 -5.40 -5.25 -14.38
N ARG A 16 -4.19 -4.98 -13.87
CA ARG A 16 -3.02 -4.71 -14.70
C ARG A 16 -1.83 -5.53 -14.21
N ALA A 17 -1.27 -6.33 -15.10
CA ALA A 17 0.07 -6.89 -14.89
C ALA A 17 1.09 -5.74 -14.98
N LEU A 18 1.72 -5.42 -13.86
CA LEU A 18 2.78 -4.40 -13.78
C LEU A 18 4.13 -5.01 -14.21
N THR A 19 4.37 -6.24 -13.78
CA THR A 19 5.52 -7.07 -14.17
C THR A 19 5.03 -8.52 -14.32
N PRO A 20 5.88 -9.48 -14.74
CA PRO A 20 5.51 -10.90 -14.73
C PRO A 20 5.18 -11.47 -13.33
N ASN A 21 5.59 -10.79 -12.25
CA ASN A 21 5.38 -11.24 -10.88
C ASN A 21 4.43 -10.33 -10.08
N ILE A 22 4.04 -9.16 -10.62
CA ILE A 22 3.20 -8.20 -9.90
C ILE A 22 1.97 -7.85 -10.73
N THR A 23 0.79 -8.03 -10.13
CA THR A 23 -0.49 -7.58 -10.68
C THR A 23 -1.13 -6.59 -9.71
N THR A 24 -1.50 -5.41 -10.21
CA THR A 24 -2.29 -4.43 -9.45
C THR A 24 -3.77 -4.60 -9.75
N VAL A 25 -4.58 -4.53 -8.70
CA VAL A 25 -6.05 -4.56 -8.77
C VAL A 25 -6.58 -3.25 -8.22
N SER A 26 -6.99 -2.37 -9.13
CA SER A 26 -7.41 -1.00 -8.83
C SER A 26 -8.91 -0.84 -8.93
N LEU A 27 -9.50 -0.05 -8.02
CA LEU A 27 -10.93 0.23 -8.03
C LEU A 27 -11.25 1.61 -7.43
N PRO A 28 -12.43 2.17 -7.74
CA PRO A 28 -12.86 3.42 -7.15
C PRO A 28 -12.97 3.31 -5.63
N PHE A 29 -12.50 4.33 -4.92
CA PHE A 29 -12.65 4.47 -3.48
C PHE A 29 -12.66 5.94 -3.08
N SER A 30 -13.69 6.34 -2.35
CA SER A 30 -13.91 7.74 -1.97
C SER A 30 -14.09 7.88 -0.48
N ARG A 31 -13.41 8.86 0.12
CA ARG A 31 -13.68 9.26 1.50
C ARG A 31 -14.70 10.39 1.53
N MET A 32 -15.69 10.23 2.41
CA MET A 32 -16.78 11.19 2.65
C MET A 32 -17.60 11.54 1.39
N GLY A 33 -17.50 10.76 0.31
CA GLY A 33 -18.13 11.08 -0.99
C GLY A 33 -17.58 12.35 -1.66
N ARG A 34 -16.40 12.83 -1.26
CA ARG A 34 -15.89 14.16 -1.64
C ARG A 34 -14.44 14.19 -2.10
N ILE A 35 -13.67 13.14 -1.80
CA ILE A 35 -12.27 13.03 -2.18
C ILE A 35 -12.09 11.65 -2.80
N SER A 36 -11.73 11.63 -4.07
CA SER A 36 -11.45 10.41 -4.82
C SER A 36 -10.00 10.02 -4.56
N PHE A 37 -9.82 9.02 -3.69
CA PHE A 37 -8.50 8.46 -3.39
C PHE A 37 -8.13 7.34 -4.34
N GLY A 38 -9.13 6.57 -4.79
CA GLY A 38 -8.94 5.26 -5.43
C GLY A 38 -8.45 4.22 -4.42
N ALA A 39 -8.53 2.94 -4.73
CA ALA A 39 -7.98 1.87 -3.90
C ALA A 39 -7.24 0.86 -4.76
N ARG A 40 -6.28 0.15 -4.16
CA ARG A 40 -5.47 -0.83 -4.85
C ARG A 40 -5.12 -1.99 -3.92
N ALA A 41 -5.27 -3.21 -4.44
CA ALA A 41 -4.51 -4.35 -3.96
C ALA A 41 -3.31 -4.58 -4.88
N THR A 42 -2.21 -5.05 -4.30
CA THR A 42 -1.04 -5.50 -5.06
C THR A 42 -0.85 -6.98 -4.81
N LEU A 43 -0.95 -7.78 -5.87
CA LEU A 43 -0.67 -9.21 -5.87
C LEU A 43 0.77 -9.42 -6.31
N VAL A 44 1.56 -10.12 -5.52
CA VAL A 44 2.97 -10.40 -5.80
C VAL A 44 3.21 -11.90 -5.76
N ARG A 45 3.77 -12.45 -6.82
CA ARG A 45 4.31 -13.81 -6.84
C ARG A 45 5.74 -13.80 -6.34
N LEU A 46 5.98 -14.45 -5.22
CA LEU A 46 7.32 -14.63 -4.68
C LEU A 46 8.13 -15.59 -5.59
N SER A 47 9.45 -15.55 -5.47
CA SER A 47 10.39 -16.44 -6.14
C SER A 47 10.18 -17.92 -5.81
N SER A 48 9.47 -18.23 -4.73
CA SER A 48 8.99 -19.59 -4.38
C SER A 48 7.80 -20.06 -5.22
N GLY A 49 7.08 -19.15 -5.86
CA GLY A 49 5.79 -19.38 -6.51
C GLY A 49 4.57 -19.04 -5.64
N SER A 50 4.72 -18.85 -4.33
CA SER A 50 3.61 -18.44 -3.44
C SER A 50 3.18 -17.00 -3.72
N LEU A 51 1.94 -16.64 -3.37
CA LEU A 51 1.45 -15.27 -3.52
C LEU A 51 1.41 -14.50 -2.20
N ALA A 52 1.78 -13.23 -2.26
CA ALA A 52 1.51 -12.21 -1.24
C ALA A 52 0.51 -11.18 -1.78
N VAL A 53 -0.39 -10.73 -0.91
CA VAL A 53 -1.45 -9.78 -1.24
C VAL A 53 -1.37 -8.61 -0.27
N PHE A 54 -1.12 -7.42 -0.81
CA PHE A 54 -1.06 -6.18 -0.05
C PHE A 54 -2.36 -5.39 -0.22
N SER A 55 -2.89 -4.84 0.88
CA SER A 55 -4.12 -4.04 0.88
C SER A 55 -5.28 -4.76 0.19
N PRO A 56 -5.79 -5.86 0.79
CA PRO A 56 -6.84 -6.67 0.17
C PRO A 56 -8.08 -5.82 -0.17
N VAL A 57 -8.63 -6.07 -1.36
CA VAL A 57 -9.84 -5.43 -1.93
C VAL A 57 -10.96 -6.48 -2.06
N PRO A 58 -12.20 -6.13 -2.44
CA PRO A 58 -13.27 -7.12 -2.62
C PRO A 58 -12.84 -8.30 -3.52
N LEU A 59 -13.04 -9.54 -3.06
CA LEU A 59 -12.76 -10.78 -3.80
C LEU A 59 -13.84 -11.08 -4.86
N THR A 60 -14.01 -10.17 -5.81
CA THR A 60 -14.91 -10.36 -6.95
C THR A 60 -14.39 -11.45 -7.90
N ALA A 61 -15.24 -11.94 -8.80
CA ALA A 61 -14.86 -12.91 -9.82
C ALA A 61 -13.59 -12.52 -10.62
N PRO A 62 -13.45 -11.29 -11.16
CA PRO A 62 -12.23 -10.91 -11.88
C PRO A 62 -10.98 -10.88 -10.97
N VAL A 63 -11.12 -10.53 -9.68
CA VAL A 63 -9.99 -10.57 -8.73
C VAL A 63 -9.54 -12.01 -8.50
N ARG A 64 -10.47 -12.95 -8.33
CA ARG A 64 -10.16 -14.39 -8.17
C ARG A 64 -9.43 -14.94 -9.38
N THR A 65 -9.90 -14.63 -10.59
CA THR A 65 -9.23 -15.01 -11.83
C THR A 65 -7.81 -14.45 -11.93
N ALA A 66 -7.57 -13.21 -11.46
CA ALA A 66 -6.24 -12.63 -11.44
C ALA A 66 -5.30 -13.32 -10.44
N VAL A 67 -5.81 -13.71 -9.26
CA VAL A 67 -5.05 -14.51 -8.29
C VAL A 67 -4.67 -15.86 -8.89
N GLU A 68 -5.63 -16.58 -9.47
CA GLU A 68 -5.40 -17.89 -10.13
C GLU A 68 -4.40 -17.79 -11.29
N SER A 69 -4.54 -16.76 -12.13
CA SER A 69 -3.66 -16.52 -13.27
C SER A 69 -2.22 -16.24 -12.83
N LEU A 70 -2.04 -15.42 -11.79
CA LEU A 70 -0.71 -15.09 -11.27
C LEU A 70 -0.04 -16.29 -10.58
N ALA A 71 -0.83 -17.10 -9.85
CA ALA A 71 -0.38 -18.34 -9.21
C ALA A 71 0.16 -19.40 -10.18
N GLY A 72 -0.32 -19.40 -11.43
CA GLY A 72 0.13 -20.36 -12.46
C GLY A 72 -0.38 -21.79 -12.24
N GLY A 73 -1.54 -21.97 -11.59
CA GLY A 73 -2.18 -23.27 -11.31
C GLY A 73 -1.92 -23.83 -9.89
N ASP A 74 -1.98 -25.16 -9.73
CA ASP A 74 -1.94 -25.94 -8.47
C ASP A 74 -0.67 -25.78 -7.59
N ARG A 75 0.23 -24.81 -7.87
CA ARG A 75 1.55 -24.70 -7.23
C ARG A 75 1.79 -23.45 -6.39
N GLY A 76 0.80 -22.58 -6.17
CA GLY A 76 0.98 -21.41 -5.31
C GLY A 76 -0.31 -20.76 -4.87
N GLY A 77 -0.78 -21.07 -3.66
CA GLY A 77 -1.88 -20.33 -3.04
C GLY A 77 -1.44 -18.97 -2.52
N VAL A 78 -2.41 -18.14 -2.12
CA VAL A 78 -2.13 -16.96 -1.29
C VAL A 78 -1.57 -17.42 0.04
N LYS A 79 -0.31 -17.08 0.31
CA LYS A 79 0.40 -17.45 1.54
C LYS A 79 0.49 -16.28 2.51
N TYR A 80 0.46 -15.04 2.01
CA TYR A 80 0.55 -13.84 2.83
C TYR A 80 -0.57 -12.86 2.47
N VAL A 81 -1.38 -12.47 3.44
CA VAL A 81 -2.35 -11.38 3.33
C VAL A 81 -1.89 -10.26 4.27
N ILE A 82 -1.62 -9.09 3.70
CA ILE A 82 -0.84 -8.04 4.32
C ILE A 82 -1.66 -6.76 4.36
N ALA A 83 -1.91 -6.24 5.55
CA ALA A 83 -2.30 -4.85 5.74
C ALA A 83 -1.03 -3.99 5.82
N PRO A 84 -0.75 -3.12 4.83
CA PRO A 84 0.43 -2.25 4.84
C PRO A 84 0.36 -1.14 5.90
N ASP A 85 -0.81 -0.84 6.44
CA ASP A 85 -1.00 0.13 7.52
C ASP A 85 -2.28 -0.21 8.35
N ILE A 86 -2.68 0.65 9.29
CA ILE A 86 -3.90 0.44 10.10
C ILE A 86 -5.21 0.75 9.36
N GLU A 87 -5.20 1.23 8.13
CA GLU A 87 -6.38 1.64 7.36
C GLU A 87 -6.71 0.63 6.24
N HIS A 88 -5.71 -0.06 5.69
CA HIS A 88 -5.80 -0.96 4.54
C HIS A 88 -6.07 -2.43 4.92
N HIS A 89 -7.10 -2.65 5.75
CA HIS A 89 -7.42 -3.97 6.31
C HIS A 89 -8.88 -4.41 6.11
N LEU A 90 -9.67 -3.64 5.36
CA LEU A 90 -11.13 -3.80 5.29
C LEU A 90 -11.55 -5.20 4.84
N TYR A 91 -10.85 -5.78 3.87
CA TYR A 91 -11.18 -7.10 3.31
C TYR A 91 -10.29 -8.24 3.82
N ILE A 92 -9.50 -8.03 4.88
CA ILE A 92 -8.65 -9.11 5.43
C ILE A 92 -9.47 -10.35 5.80
N SER A 93 -10.67 -10.17 6.36
CA SER A 93 -11.54 -11.28 6.76
C SER A 93 -11.97 -12.14 5.57
N ASP A 94 -12.42 -11.49 4.49
CA ASP A 94 -12.85 -12.18 3.27
C ASP A 94 -11.69 -12.97 2.65
N TRP A 95 -10.50 -12.37 2.60
CA TRP A 95 -9.31 -13.04 2.10
C TRP A 95 -8.84 -14.18 3.01
N LYS A 96 -8.93 -14.03 4.33
CA LYS A 96 -8.59 -15.10 5.29
C LYS A 96 -9.58 -16.25 5.22
N SER A 97 -10.86 -15.97 5.00
CA SER A 97 -11.89 -16.98 4.80
C SER A 97 -11.66 -17.76 3.51
N GLU A 98 -11.25 -17.09 2.43
CA GLU A 98 -10.94 -17.72 1.14
C GLU A 98 -9.63 -18.53 1.18
N PHE A 99 -8.63 -18.02 1.88
CA PHE A 99 -7.30 -18.64 2.01
C PHE A 99 -6.97 -18.90 3.48
N PRO A 100 -7.57 -19.92 4.12
CA PRO A 100 -7.42 -20.15 5.56
C PRO A 100 -5.98 -20.37 6.04
N SER A 101 -5.12 -20.91 5.17
CA SER A 101 -3.70 -21.13 5.45
C SER A 101 -2.83 -19.88 5.30
N ALA A 102 -3.35 -18.80 4.71
CA ALA A 102 -2.58 -17.58 4.51
C ALA A 102 -2.23 -16.92 5.85
N LYS A 103 -0.97 -16.55 6.03
CA LYS A 103 -0.53 -15.76 7.17
C LYS A 103 -1.09 -14.34 7.09
N LEU A 104 -1.59 -13.82 8.20
CA LEU A 104 -2.02 -12.43 8.33
C LEU A 104 -0.89 -11.58 8.89
N LEU A 105 -0.48 -10.58 8.11
CA LEU A 105 0.59 -9.67 8.46
C LEU A 105 0.03 -8.25 8.55
N GLY A 106 0.47 -7.47 9.53
CA GLY A 106 0.01 -6.09 9.68
C GLY A 106 0.80 -5.31 10.72
N PRO A 107 0.60 -3.99 10.82
CA PRO A 107 1.31 -3.18 11.79
C PRO A 107 0.77 -3.38 13.21
N ARG A 108 1.62 -3.08 14.19
CA ARG A 108 1.23 -2.92 15.60
C ARG A 108 -0.03 -2.08 15.72
N GLY A 109 -0.98 -2.48 16.57
CA GLY A 109 -2.24 -1.77 16.79
C GLY A 109 -3.39 -2.22 15.91
N LEU A 110 -3.10 -2.82 14.75
CA LEU A 110 -4.13 -3.35 13.88
C LEU A 110 -4.87 -4.54 14.52
N PRO A 111 -4.19 -5.53 15.16
CA PRO A 111 -4.88 -6.62 15.84
C PRO A 111 -5.87 -6.11 16.90
N GLU A 112 -5.48 -5.14 17.72
CA GLU A 112 -6.32 -4.55 18.75
C GLU A 112 -7.47 -3.71 18.18
N LYS A 113 -7.23 -2.98 17.07
CA LYS A 113 -8.27 -2.25 16.34
C LYS A 113 -9.35 -3.20 15.82
N ARG A 114 -8.92 -4.34 15.24
CA ARG A 114 -9.83 -5.37 14.70
C ARG A 114 -10.58 -6.12 15.78
N ALA A 115 -9.91 -6.50 16.87
CA ALA A 115 -10.55 -7.13 18.03
C ALA A 115 -11.66 -6.24 18.63
N LYS A 116 -11.41 -4.93 18.76
CA LYS A 116 -12.44 -3.95 19.20
C LYS A 116 -13.63 -3.84 18.25
N ALA A 117 -13.45 -4.17 16.97
CA ALA A 117 -14.51 -4.22 15.97
C ALA A 117 -15.23 -5.58 15.91
N GLY A 118 -14.93 -6.50 16.84
CA GLY A 118 -15.56 -7.82 16.92
C GLY A 118 -14.95 -8.88 15.98
N MET A 119 -13.83 -8.57 15.34
CA MET A 119 -13.12 -9.50 14.45
C MET A 119 -12.20 -10.42 15.27
N THR A 120 -12.11 -11.69 14.88
CA THR A 120 -11.45 -12.74 15.69
C THR A 120 -10.19 -13.31 15.07
N GLU A 121 -9.80 -12.88 13.86
CA GLU A 121 -8.61 -13.42 13.21
C GLU A 121 -7.33 -12.96 13.93
N SER A 122 -6.43 -13.91 14.20
CA SER A 122 -5.10 -13.62 14.73
C SER A 122 -4.15 -13.18 13.64
N PHE A 123 -3.25 -12.24 13.97
CA PHE A 123 -2.15 -11.86 13.10
C PHE A 123 -0.94 -12.75 13.40
N ASP A 124 -0.41 -13.40 12.36
CA ASP A 124 0.78 -14.25 12.44
C ASP A 124 2.05 -13.42 12.61
N VAL A 125 2.10 -12.22 12.02
CA VAL A 125 3.20 -11.26 12.23
C VAL A 125 2.67 -9.86 12.42
N VAL A 126 3.21 -9.19 13.43
CA VAL A 126 2.94 -7.80 13.73
C VAL A 126 4.21 -6.98 13.52
N PHE A 127 4.19 -6.02 12.61
CA PHE A 127 5.30 -5.12 12.34
C PHE A 127 5.35 -3.98 13.36
N ALA A 128 6.52 -3.73 13.93
CA ALA A 128 6.76 -2.64 14.88
C ALA A 128 8.13 -1.96 14.60
N LYS A 129 8.43 -0.90 15.35
CA LYS A 129 9.69 -0.13 15.22
C LYS A 129 10.96 -1.00 15.34
N SER A 130 10.91 -2.07 16.12
CA SER A 130 12.02 -3.01 16.30
C SER A 130 12.11 -4.08 15.19
N GLY A 131 11.28 -3.98 14.16
CA GLY A 131 11.07 -5.04 13.16
C GLY A 131 9.79 -5.84 13.43
N PRO A 132 9.54 -6.92 12.67
CA PRO A 132 8.47 -7.87 12.98
C PRO A 132 8.66 -8.47 14.38
N GLU A 133 7.56 -8.68 15.12
CA GLU A 133 7.59 -9.43 16.38
C GLU A 133 8.15 -10.84 16.10
N GLY A 134 9.31 -11.17 16.70
CA GLY A 134 10.07 -12.39 16.39
C GLY A 134 11.25 -12.20 15.43
N GLY A 135 11.49 -10.99 14.92
CA GLY A 135 12.69 -10.59 14.17
C GLY A 135 12.67 -10.92 12.67
N LYS A 136 11.81 -11.85 12.23
CA LYS A 136 11.65 -12.29 10.83
C LYS A 136 10.20 -12.68 10.55
N VAL A 137 9.76 -12.63 9.29
CA VAL A 137 8.45 -13.19 8.89
C VAL A 137 8.59 -14.71 8.68
N ASP A 138 9.42 -15.08 7.71
CA ASP A 138 9.97 -16.41 7.45
C ASP A 138 11.00 -16.31 6.32
N GLU A 139 11.78 -17.38 6.11
CA GLU A 139 12.86 -17.40 5.11
C GLU A 139 12.39 -17.11 3.68
N GLU A 140 11.17 -17.51 3.34
CA GLU A 140 10.63 -17.32 1.98
C GLU A 140 10.26 -15.86 1.74
N PHE A 141 9.56 -15.24 2.69
CA PHE A 141 9.20 -13.82 2.62
C PHE A 141 10.44 -12.93 2.69
N ASP A 142 11.33 -13.16 3.66
CA ASP A 142 12.49 -12.31 3.91
C ASP A 142 13.53 -12.37 2.76
N ARG A 143 13.53 -13.47 1.98
CA ARG A 143 14.35 -13.58 0.77
C ARG A 143 13.98 -12.54 -0.27
N ASP A 144 12.69 -12.28 -0.46
CA ASP A 144 12.18 -11.43 -1.54
C ASP A 144 11.91 -9.99 -1.10
N PHE A 145 11.68 -9.75 0.20
CA PHE A 145 11.29 -8.45 0.71
C PHE A 145 12.34 -7.78 1.60
N GLU A 146 12.52 -6.47 1.45
CA GLU A 146 12.96 -5.60 2.55
C GLU A 146 11.73 -4.92 3.16
N VAL A 147 11.76 -4.65 4.46
CA VAL A 147 10.60 -4.11 5.20
C VAL A 147 11.04 -2.95 6.09
N GLU A 148 10.26 -1.87 6.08
CA GLU A 148 10.46 -0.72 6.98
C GLU A 148 9.13 -0.34 7.64
N TYR A 149 9.07 -0.45 8.96
CA TYR A 149 8.00 0.14 9.77
C TYR A 149 8.27 1.64 9.99
N VAL A 150 7.45 2.50 9.40
CA VAL A 150 7.63 3.95 9.44
C VAL A 150 7.00 4.52 10.71
N ALA A 151 7.75 4.48 11.81
CA ALA A 151 7.26 4.82 13.15
C ALA A 151 6.72 6.27 13.32
N GLY A 152 7.07 7.18 12.40
CA GLY A 152 6.56 8.55 12.39
C GLY A 152 5.27 8.76 11.58
N HIS A 153 4.79 7.73 10.87
CA HIS A 153 3.59 7.83 10.06
C HIS A 153 2.32 7.62 10.92
N PRO A 154 1.27 8.45 10.78
CA PRO A 154 0.07 8.37 11.61
C PRO A 154 -0.68 7.04 11.46
N ASN A 155 -0.64 6.45 10.26
CA ASN A 155 -1.31 5.18 9.98
C ASN A 155 -0.44 3.95 10.32
N ARG A 156 0.75 4.13 10.91
CA ARG A 156 1.69 3.03 11.19
C ARG A 156 2.06 2.25 9.92
N GLU A 157 2.45 3.02 8.92
CA GLU A 157 2.83 2.55 7.60
C GLU A 157 3.98 1.54 7.66
N VAL A 158 3.87 0.50 6.83
CA VAL A 158 4.91 -0.50 6.58
C VAL A 158 5.19 -0.50 5.08
N ALA A 159 6.40 -0.08 4.71
CA ALA A 159 6.85 -0.08 3.32
C ALA A 159 7.61 -1.38 3.02
N PHE A 160 7.41 -1.90 1.80
CA PHE A 160 8.00 -3.16 1.36
C PHE A 160 8.74 -2.97 0.04
N LEU A 161 10.02 -3.35 -0.03
CA LEU A 161 10.71 -3.50 -1.30
C LEU A 161 10.57 -4.94 -1.77
N TYR A 162 9.87 -5.19 -2.87
CA TYR A 162 10.00 -6.46 -3.58
C TYR A 162 11.29 -6.42 -4.41
N LYS A 163 12.32 -7.10 -3.91
CA LYS A 163 13.69 -7.11 -4.47
C LYS A 163 13.76 -7.63 -5.91
N PRO A 164 13.08 -8.74 -6.29
CA PRO A 164 13.25 -9.32 -7.62
C PRO A 164 12.94 -8.35 -8.77
N ASP A 165 11.90 -7.53 -8.61
CA ASP A 165 11.46 -6.59 -9.64
C ASP A 165 11.72 -5.12 -9.28
N LYS A 166 12.46 -4.84 -8.20
CA LYS A 166 12.80 -3.48 -7.76
C LYS A 166 11.58 -2.57 -7.56
N VAL A 167 10.55 -3.11 -6.90
CA VAL A 167 9.27 -2.41 -6.69
C VAL A 167 9.06 -2.07 -5.22
N LEU A 168 8.90 -0.78 -4.92
CA LEU A 168 8.46 -0.30 -3.61
C LEU A 168 6.93 -0.36 -3.54
N ILE A 169 6.41 -1.19 -2.64
CA ILE A 169 4.98 -1.33 -2.32
C ILE A 169 4.73 -0.61 -1.00
N GLN A 170 3.76 0.29 -0.99
CA GLN A 170 3.41 1.10 0.18
C GLN A 170 1.93 1.51 0.14
N ALA A 171 1.36 1.85 1.29
CA ALA A 171 0.01 2.36 1.39
C ALA A 171 -0.01 3.88 1.27
N ASP A 172 0.21 4.56 2.40
CA ASP A 172 -0.02 5.98 2.58
C ASP A 172 1.28 6.76 2.82
N LEU A 173 2.45 6.11 2.70
CA LEU A 173 3.76 6.75 2.83
C LEU A 173 3.85 7.97 1.91
N MET A 174 3.49 7.78 0.65
CA MET A 174 3.27 8.84 -0.31
C MET A 174 2.13 8.48 -1.25
N PHE A 175 1.52 9.51 -1.83
CA PHE A 175 0.42 9.37 -2.76
C PHE A 175 0.90 9.72 -4.17
N ASN A 176 0.08 9.40 -5.17
CA ASN A 176 0.25 9.94 -6.51
C ASN A 176 -1.11 10.30 -7.12
N LEU A 177 -1.79 11.25 -6.48
CA LEU A 177 -3.09 11.72 -6.95
C LEU A 177 -2.92 12.74 -8.09
N PRO A 178 -3.89 12.82 -9.03
CA PRO A 178 -5.19 12.14 -9.03
C PRO A 178 -5.15 10.63 -9.36
N PRO A 179 -6.19 9.85 -8.97
CA PRO A 179 -6.21 8.39 -9.17
C PRO A 179 -6.81 8.01 -10.54
N GLU A 180 -6.14 8.38 -11.63
CA GLU A 180 -6.70 8.21 -12.98
C GLU A 180 -6.92 6.74 -13.34
N GLU A 181 -5.98 5.85 -13.01
CA GLU A 181 -6.12 4.41 -13.29
C GLU A 181 -7.26 3.80 -12.47
N GLN A 182 -7.35 4.16 -11.18
CA GLN A 182 -8.29 3.55 -10.23
C GLN A 182 -9.74 3.97 -10.49
N TYR A 183 -9.96 5.02 -11.27
CA TYR A 183 -11.27 5.46 -11.74
C TYR A 183 -11.46 5.29 -13.25
N SER A 184 -10.52 4.65 -13.97
CA SER A 184 -10.55 4.62 -15.43
C SER A 184 -11.78 3.91 -16.03
N LEU A 185 -12.37 2.95 -15.31
CA LEU A 185 -13.62 2.25 -15.65
C LEU A 185 -14.87 2.83 -14.96
N ALA A 186 -14.73 3.92 -14.20
CA ALA A 186 -15.82 4.55 -13.44
C ALA A 186 -15.59 6.07 -13.33
N LYS A 187 -15.26 6.71 -14.45
CA LYS A 187 -14.82 8.13 -14.48
C LYS A 187 -15.89 9.08 -13.96
N GLU A 188 -17.15 8.72 -14.14
CA GLU A 188 -18.33 9.42 -13.66
C GLU A 188 -18.49 9.37 -12.12
N GLU A 189 -17.85 8.41 -11.45
CA GLU A 189 -17.86 8.27 -9.99
C GLU A 189 -16.73 9.07 -9.33
N ARG A 190 -15.80 9.63 -10.13
CA ARG A 190 -14.75 10.50 -9.63
C ARG A 190 -15.32 11.86 -9.28
N THR A 191 -14.98 12.34 -8.10
CA THR A 191 -15.31 13.71 -7.69
C THR A 191 -14.28 14.67 -8.29
N TYR A 192 -14.73 15.81 -8.80
CA TYR A 192 -13.85 16.89 -9.30
C TYR A 192 -14.03 18.18 -8.48
N GLY A 193 -14.46 18.01 -7.23
CA GLY A 193 -14.75 19.09 -6.29
C GLY A 193 -13.50 19.80 -5.79
N ILE A 194 -13.70 20.92 -5.07
CA ILE A 194 -12.59 21.73 -4.54
C ILE A 194 -11.72 20.91 -3.57
N LEU A 195 -12.33 20.08 -2.72
CA LEU A 195 -11.59 19.23 -1.77
C LEU A 195 -10.71 18.19 -2.49
N ASP A 196 -11.22 17.57 -3.55
CA ASP A 196 -10.47 16.64 -4.39
C ASP A 196 -9.23 17.31 -5.01
N LYS A 197 -9.41 18.48 -5.63
CA LYS A 197 -8.33 19.27 -6.23
C LYS A 197 -7.29 19.74 -5.21
N LEU A 198 -7.74 20.21 -4.04
CA LEU A 198 -6.84 20.63 -2.96
C LEU A 198 -6.03 19.46 -2.43
N PHE A 199 -6.66 18.31 -2.23
CA PHE A 199 -5.97 17.13 -1.74
C PHE A 199 -4.97 16.62 -2.78
N ALA A 200 -5.35 16.51 -4.07
CA ALA A 200 -4.44 16.16 -5.15
C ALA A 200 -3.24 17.12 -5.24
N ALA A 201 -3.44 18.43 -5.04
CA ALA A 201 -2.37 19.42 -5.09
C ALA A 201 -1.30 19.22 -4.00
N VAL A 202 -1.65 18.61 -2.86
CA VAL A 202 -0.71 18.32 -1.75
C VAL A 202 -0.24 16.86 -1.72
N THR A 203 -0.63 16.04 -2.69
CA THR A 203 -0.34 14.60 -2.74
C THR A 203 0.15 14.11 -4.11
N LYS A 204 0.33 15.02 -5.07
CA LYS A 204 0.94 14.73 -6.37
C LYS A 204 2.45 14.52 -6.27
N THR A 205 3.01 13.87 -7.28
CA THR A 205 4.46 13.58 -7.41
C THR A 205 5.13 14.27 -8.59
N GLU A 206 4.41 15.15 -9.29
CA GLU A 206 4.89 15.87 -10.47
C GLU A 206 4.76 17.38 -10.35
N GLY A 207 5.57 18.09 -11.15
CA GLY A 207 5.64 19.55 -11.15
C GLY A 207 6.17 20.12 -9.83
N ASP A 208 5.67 21.29 -9.44
CA ASP A 208 5.98 21.90 -8.14
C ASP A 208 5.36 21.09 -6.99
N MET A 209 6.22 20.57 -6.12
CA MET A 209 5.88 19.73 -4.97
C MET A 209 6.06 20.44 -3.63
N THR A 210 6.16 21.77 -3.61
CA THR A 210 6.33 22.54 -2.35
C THR A 210 5.23 22.22 -1.34
N TRP A 211 3.98 22.12 -1.79
CA TRP A 211 2.87 21.76 -0.91
C TRP A 211 2.84 20.28 -0.51
N THR A 212 3.24 19.37 -1.39
CA THR A 212 3.46 17.95 -1.04
C THR A 212 4.49 17.82 0.08
N ARG A 213 5.63 18.52 -0.03
CA ARG A 213 6.68 18.52 1.01
C ARG A 213 6.20 19.12 2.32
N ARG A 214 5.42 20.22 2.28
CA ARG A 214 4.78 20.79 3.48
C ARG A 214 3.82 19.79 4.12
N PHE A 215 3.02 19.09 3.33
CA PHE A 215 2.10 18.07 3.83
C PHE A 215 2.85 16.92 4.50
N MET A 216 3.88 16.37 3.85
CA MET A 216 4.74 15.33 4.44
C MET A 216 5.39 15.81 5.76
N TRP A 217 5.92 17.04 5.79
CA TRP A 217 6.68 17.57 6.92
C TRP A 217 5.84 18.01 8.13
N TYR A 218 4.71 18.67 7.87
CA TYR A 218 3.88 19.30 8.91
C TYR A 218 2.65 18.48 9.28
N ALA A 219 2.18 17.57 8.43
CA ALA A 219 1.05 16.69 8.72
C ALA A 219 1.52 15.26 8.99
N ILE A 220 2.09 14.59 8.00
CA ILE A 220 2.40 13.15 8.08
C ILE A 220 3.48 12.88 9.14
N SER A 221 4.62 13.55 9.07
CA SER A 221 5.74 13.28 9.98
C SER A 221 5.63 14.00 11.33
N ARG A 222 4.53 14.71 11.62
CA ARG A 222 4.46 15.67 12.73
C ARG A 222 4.74 15.04 14.09
N ALA A 223 4.21 13.84 14.32
CA ALA A 223 4.27 13.16 15.62
C ALA A 223 5.70 12.70 15.98
N ASN A 224 6.50 12.30 14.99
CA ASN A 224 7.87 11.85 15.18
C ASN A 224 8.67 12.02 13.88
N ARG A 225 9.09 13.27 13.63
CA ARG A 225 9.78 13.62 12.39
C ARG A 225 11.15 12.98 12.27
N GLU A 226 11.89 12.89 13.37
CA GLU A 226 13.21 12.28 13.39
C GLU A 226 13.13 10.79 13.00
N GLY A 227 12.18 10.06 13.59
CA GLY A 227 11.90 8.67 13.23
C GLY A 227 11.48 8.53 11.76
N PHE A 228 10.62 9.42 11.27
CA PHE A 228 10.21 9.46 9.87
C PHE A 228 11.40 9.69 8.93
N ASN A 229 12.28 10.66 9.23
CA ASN A 229 13.50 10.92 8.46
C ASN A 229 14.40 9.68 8.40
N LYS A 230 14.58 8.98 9.53
CA LYS A 230 15.38 7.74 9.57
C LYS A 230 14.79 6.65 8.66
N SER A 231 13.48 6.45 8.69
CA SER A 231 12.78 5.50 7.81
C SER A 231 12.88 5.89 6.34
N VAL A 232 12.63 7.16 6.00
CA VAL A 232 12.77 7.68 4.63
C VAL A 232 14.19 7.46 4.09
N ARG A 233 15.23 7.71 4.88
CA ARG A 233 16.62 7.47 4.46
C ARG A 233 16.93 5.98 4.27
N ARG A 234 16.36 5.10 5.09
CA ARG A 234 16.49 3.65 4.90
C ARG A 234 15.85 3.20 3.59
N ILE A 235 14.62 3.63 3.34
CA ILE A 235 13.90 3.37 2.09
C ILE A 235 14.66 3.99 0.90
N ASP A 236 15.21 5.20 1.02
CA ASP A 236 16.06 5.77 -0.05
C ASP A 236 17.33 4.95 -0.32
N GLY A 237 17.82 4.16 0.62
CA GLY A 237 18.93 3.23 0.42
C GLY A 237 18.56 1.98 -0.40
N TRP A 238 17.28 1.65 -0.54
CA TRP A 238 16.81 0.48 -1.29
C TRP A 238 16.91 0.66 -2.81
N ASP A 239 17.11 -0.43 -3.54
CA ASP A 239 17.19 -0.44 -5.02
C ASP A 239 15.80 -0.66 -5.63
N PHE A 240 15.05 0.42 -5.84
CA PHE A 240 13.76 0.41 -6.55
C PHE A 240 13.74 1.44 -7.68
N ASP A 241 12.98 1.17 -8.74
CA ASP A 241 12.66 2.12 -9.81
C ASP A 241 11.14 2.37 -9.96
N THR A 242 10.32 1.51 -9.34
CA THR A 242 8.87 1.55 -9.45
C THR A 242 8.26 1.67 -8.05
N VAL A 243 7.23 2.51 -7.92
CA VAL A 243 6.50 2.71 -6.65
C VAL A 243 5.01 2.46 -6.88
N VAL A 244 4.45 1.55 -6.08
CA VAL A 244 3.04 1.16 -6.09
C VAL A 244 2.36 1.67 -4.80
N PRO A 245 1.64 2.81 -4.86
CA PRO A 245 0.81 3.29 -3.75
C PRO A 245 -0.54 2.56 -3.69
N CYS A 246 -1.18 2.54 -2.52
CA CYS A 246 -2.58 2.14 -2.40
C CYS A 246 -3.55 3.19 -3.00
N HIS A 247 -3.13 4.46 -2.99
CA HIS A 247 -3.90 5.60 -3.45
C HIS A 247 -3.12 6.43 -4.51
N GLY A 248 -3.71 6.56 -5.69
CA GLY A 248 -3.08 7.18 -6.86
C GLY A 248 -2.46 6.19 -7.85
N ASP A 249 -1.86 6.75 -8.90
CA ASP A 249 -1.29 5.97 -10.00
C ASP A 249 0.10 5.40 -9.65
N THR A 250 0.41 4.23 -10.21
CA THR A 250 1.75 3.62 -10.10
C THR A 250 2.78 4.48 -10.82
N MET A 251 3.95 4.68 -10.21
CA MET A 251 5.07 5.41 -10.79
C MET A 251 6.08 4.40 -11.32
N VAL A 252 6.17 4.24 -12.65
CA VAL A 252 6.96 3.18 -13.31
C VAL A 252 8.20 3.78 -13.95
N GLY A 253 9.38 3.27 -13.57
CA GLY A 253 10.68 3.66 -14.14
C GLY A 253 11.29 4.94 -13.58
N ASP A 254 10.51 5.82 -12.95
CA ASP A 254 10.97 7.07 -12.33
C ASP A 254 10.59 7.18 -10.84
N GLY A 255 10.12 6.08 -10.23
CA GLY A 255 9.61 6.04 -8.87
C GLY A 255 10.64 6.46 -7.82
N LYS A 256 11.93 6.14 -8.03
CA LYS A 256 13.02 6.58 -7.15
C LYS A 256 13.22 8.09 -7.17
N GLU A 257 13.18 8.68 -8.36
CA GLU A 257 13.31 10.13 -8.52
C GLU A 257 12.14 10.84 -7.84
N ARG A 258 10.92 10.39 -8.10
CA ARG A 258 9.70 10.93 -7.46
C ARG A 258 9.75 10.81 -5.95
N PHE A 259 10.14 9.66 -5.42
CA PHE A 259 10.33 9.44 -3.98
C PHE A 259 11.28 10.49 -3.38
N ARG A 260 12.47 10.65 -3.96
CA ARG A 260 13.46 11.62 -3.50
C ARG A 260 12.95 13.05 -3.55
N ARG A 261 12.19 13.41 -4.59
CA ARG A 261 11.65 14.75 -4.74
C ARG A 261 10.51 15.04 -3.74
N VAL A 262 9.66 14.05 -3.44
CA VAL A 262 8.62 14.14 -2.42
C VAL A 262 9.23 14.28 -1.02
N PHE A 263 10.27 13.49 -0.73
CA PHE A 263 10.89 13.44 0.58
C PHE A 263 12.14 14.30 0.75
N GLN A 264 12.41 15.21 -0.20
CA GLN A 264 13.64 16.02 -0.20
C GLN A 264 13.94 16.66 1.16
N TRP A 265 12.97 17.30 1.81
CA TRP A 265 13.17 17.93 3.13
C TRP A 265 13.57 16.93 4.22
N HIS A 266 13.05 15.70 4.16
CA HIS A 266 13.38 14.64 5.11
C HIS A 266 14.77 14.04 4.87
N LEU A 267 15.19 13.96 3.60
CA LEU A 267 16.52 13.52 3.20
C LEU A 267 17.60 14.56 3.54
N ASP A 268 17.30 15.84 3.29
CA ASP A 268 18.19 16.98 3.53
C ASP A 268 18.28 17.38 5.01
N ALA A 269 17.31 16.96 5.84
CA ALA A 269 17.37 17.20 7.29
C ALA A 269 18.68 16.63 7.84
N LYS A 270 19.42 17.42 8.64
CA LYS A 270 20.67 16.95 9.26
C LYS A 270 20.40 15.71 10.12
N LYS A 271 21.41 14.84 10.24
CA LYS A 271 21.43 13.87 11.33
C LYS A 271 21.64 14.71 12.60
N GLU A 272 20.64 14.78 13.47
CA GLU A 272 20.91 15.13 14.85
C GLU A 272 21.57 13.88 15.43
N ASP A 273 22.84 14.02 15.79
CA ASP A 273 23.69 12.97 16.37
C ASP A 273 23.21 12.57 17.77
#